data_AF-A0A2N6CIG6-F1
#
_entry.id   AF-A0A2N6CIG6-F1
#
_cell.length_a   1.000
_cell.length_b   1.000
_cell.length_c   1.000
_cell.angle_alpha   90.00
_cell.angle_beta   90.00
_cell.angle_gamma   90.00
#
_symmetry.space_group_name_H-M   'P 1'
#
loop_
_entity.id
_entity.type
_entity.pdbx_description
1 polymer ?
#
loop_
_entity_poly.entity_id
_entity_poly.type
_entity_poly.pdbx_seq_one_letter_code
_entity_poly.pdbx_strand_id
1 'polypeptide(L)' 'MEMVSVLLFVSVIVVLLAGYPVAFSLAGTALIFAFAGAALGVFDPSYLTAMPNRGFGIMTNETLLDVPLFVFMGIMLE' A
#
# COMPACT_ATOMS: atom_id res chain seq x y z
N MET A 1 -0.45 -13.98 18.05
CA MET A 1 0.18 -13.13 17.02
C MET A 1 -0.25 -13.51 15.61
N GLU A 2 -0.37 -14.80 15.26
CA GLU A 2 -0.73 -15.24 13.90
C GLU A 2 -2.20 -14.96 13.50
N MET A 3 -3.14 -14.96 14.46
CA MET A 3 -4.56 -14.72 14.22
C MET A 3 -4.85 -13.33 13.63
N VAL A 4 -4.06 -12.31 13.98
CA VAL A 4 -4.26 -10.94 13.50
C VAL A 4 -3.97 -10.83 12.01
N SER A 5 -2.96 -11.54 11.52
CA SER A 5 -2.61 -11.60 10.09
C SER A 5 -3.69 -12.30 9.28
N VAL A 6 -4.27 -13.39 9.80
CA VAL A 6 -5.39 -14.09 9.14
C VAL A 6 -6.65 -13.21 9.10
N LEU A 7 -6.96 -12.51 10.19
CA LEU A 7 -8.08 -11.57 10.23
C LEU A 7 -7.92 -10.42 9.24
N LEU A 8 -6.72 -9.87 9.10
CA LEU A 8 -6.43 -8.84 8.11
C LEU A 8 -6.69 -9.38 6.69
N PHE A 9 -6.17 -10.57 6.37
CA PHE A 9 -6.35 -11.19 5.06
C PHE A 9 -7.82 -11.40 4.69
N VAL A 10 -8.61 -11.98 5.62
CA VAL A 10 -10.05 -12.20 5.40
C VAL A 10 -10.79 -10.86 5.28
N SER A 11 -10.46 -9.86 6.09
CA SER A 11 -11.10 -8.54 6.01
C SER A 11 -10.85 -7.85 4.68
N VAL A 12 -9.63 -7.94 4.13
CA VAL A 12 -9.27 -7.40 2.82
C VAL A 12 -10.11 -8.05 1.73
N ILE A 13 -10.25 -9.38 1.76
CA ILE A 13 -11.08 -10.10 0.78
C ILE A 13 -12.52 -9.59 0.80
N VAL A 14 -13.12 -9.43 1.98
CA VAL A 14 -14.49 -8.92 2.12
C VAL A 14 -14.62 -7.50 1.57
N VAL A 15 -13.66 -6.62 1.86
CA VAL A 15 -13.70 -5.23 1.38
C VAL A 15 -13.47 -5.16 -0.13
N LEU A 16 -12.63 -6.02 -0.70
CA LEU A 16 -12.44 -6.11 -2.15
C LEU A 16 -13.70 -6.62 -2.87
N LEU A 17 -14.42 -7.57 -2.28
CA LEU A 17 -15.70 -8.05 -2.81
C LEU A 17 -16.80 -6.98 -2.79
N ALA A 18 -16.66 -5.93 -1.97
CA ALA A 18 -17.56 -4.78 -1.97
C ALA A 18 -17.39 -3.84 -3.18
N GLY A 19 -16.39 -4.09 -4.05
CA GLY A 19 -16.24 -3.40 -5.33
C GLY A 19 -15.61 -1.99 -5.27
N TYR A 20 -15.05 -1.59 -4.13
CA TYR A 20 -14.31 -0.32 -4.01
C TYR A 20 -12.94 -0.40 -4.71
N PRO A 21 -12.40 0.72 -5.23
CA PRO A 21 -11.08 0.74 -5.86
C PRO A 21 -10.01 0.11 -4.97
N VAL A 22 -9.27 -0.85 -5.54
CA VAL A 22 -8.37 -1.77 -4.81
C VAL A 22 -7.36 -1.04 -3.93
N ALA A 23 -6.81 0.09 -4.41
CA ALA A 23 -5.84 0.89 -3.67
C ALA A 23 -6.40 1.43 -2.34
N PHE A 24 -7.63 1.97 -2.35
CA PHE A 24 -8.27 2.49 -1.15
C PHE A 24 -8.68 1.37 -0.20
N SER A 25 -9.17 0.25 -0.75
CA SER A 25 -9.54 -0.93 0.02
C SER A 25 -8.35 -1.50 0.79
N LEU A 26 -7.21 -1.71 0.13
CA LEU A 26 -5.98 -2.21 0.76
C LEU A 26 -5.38 -1.23 1.79
N ALA A 27 -5.26 0.05 1.42
CA ALA A 27 -4.70 1.07 2.31
C ALA A 27 -5.59 1.30 3.54
N GLY A 28 -6.91 1.34 3.36
CA GLY A 28 -7.88 1.56 4.43
C GLY A 28 -7.91 0.40 5.42
N THR A 29 -8.01 -0.85 4.96
CA THR A 29 -7.99 -2.02 5.87
C THR A 29 -6.66 -2.13 6.60
N ALA A 30 -5.54 -1.85 5.92
CA ALA A 30 -4.23 -1.86 6.56
C ALA A 30 -4.09 -0.78 7.65
N LEU A 31 -4.60 0.43 7.42
CA LEU A 31 -4.60 1.50 8.42
C LEU A 31 -5.50 1.19 9.62
N ILE A 32 -6.71 0.65 9.39
CA ILE A 32 -7.64 0.27 10.46
C ILE A 32 -7.00 -0.81 11.35
N PHE A 33 -6.37 -1.82 10.75
CA PHE A 33 -5.67 -2.87 11.50
C PHE A 33 -4.39 -2.36 12.18
N ALA A 34 -3.66 -1.41 11.60
CA ALA A 34 -2.52 -0.78 12.25
C ALA A 34 -2.94 0.01 13.49
N PHE A 35 -4.05 0.76 13.42
CA PHE A 35 -4.59 1.49 14.56
C PHE A 35 -5.13 0.55 15.66
N ALA A 36 -5.91 -0.46 15.27
CA ALA A 36 -6.43 -1.46 16.19
C ALA A 36 -5.30 -2.28 16.84
N GLY A 37 -4.28 -2.65 16.06
CA GLY A 37 -3.09 -3.36 16.53
C GLY A 37 -2.25 -2.52 17.48
N ALA A 38 -2.14 -1.21 17.25
CA ALA A 38 -1.45 -0.28 18.14
C ALA A 38 -2.19 -0.15 19.48
N ALA A 39 -3.52 -0.06 19.45
CA ALA A 39 -4.34 -0.01 20.66
C ALA A 39 -4.28 -1.31 21.49
N LEU A 40 -4.15 -2.46 20.83
CA LEU A 40 -4.01 -3.77 21.48
C LEU A 40 -2.56 -4.10 21.88
N GLY A 41 -1.59 -3.22 21.59
CA GLY A 41 -0.17 -3.44 21.89
C GLY A 41 0.51 -4.53 21.05
N VAL A 42 -0.14 -5.00 19.98
CA VAL A 42 0.36 -6.06 19.08
C VAL A 42 1.15 -5.48 17.90
N PHE A 43 0.98 -4.19 17.61
CA PHE A 43 1.61 -3.49 16.50
C PHE A 43 2.38 -2.26 17.00
N ASP A 44 3.65 -2.14 16.60
CA ASP A 44 4.49 -1.00 16.95
C ASP A 44 4.22 0.18 15.98
N PRO A 45 3.78 1.35 16.48
CA PRO A 45 3.51 2.52 15.64
C PRO A 45 4.72 3.02 14.85
N SER A 46 5.95 2.67 15.26
CA SER A 46 7.18 3.02 14.52
C SER A 46 7.22 2.43 13.11
N TYR A 47 6.45 1.38 12.81
CA TYR A 47 6.35 0.87 11.44
C TYR A 47 5.59 1.81 10.50
N LEU A 48 4.73 2.70 11.02
CA LEU A 48 4.01 3.67 10.21
C LEU A 48 4.93 4.81 9.74
N THR A 49 5.93 5.20 10.52
CA THR A 49 6.90 6.23 10.10
C THR A 49 7.85 5.73 9.01
N ALA A 50 7.99 4.41 8.84
CA ALA A 50 8.72 3.80 7.73
C ALA A 50 7.89 3.72 6.42
N MET A 51 6.57 3.93 6.47
CA MET A 51 5.70 3.86 5.29
C MET A 51 6.06 4.89 4.20
N PRO A 52 6.26 6.19 4.52
CA PRO A 52 6.62 7.18 3.50
C PRO A 52 7.95 6.85 2.85
N ASN A 53 8.93 6.40 3.64
CA ASN A 53 10.27 6.06 3.14
C ASN A 53 10.22 4.93 2.09
N ARG A 54 9.33 3.95 2.28
CA ARG A 54 9.07 2.89 1.29
C ARG A 54 8.37 3.43 0.03
N GLY A 55 7.43 4.37 0.19
CA GLY A 55 6.76 5.03 -0.94
C GLY A 55 7.72 5.86 -1.81
N PHE A 56 8.63 6.61 -1.17
CA PHE A 56 9.68 7.34 -1.87
C PHE A 56 10.63 6.41 -2.64
N GLY A 57 10.97 5.25 -2.08
CA GLY A 57 11.77 4.24 -2.78
C GLY A 57 11.15 3.74 -4.09
N ILE A 58 9.82 3.67 -4.17
CA ILE A 58 9.10 3.29 -5.39
C ILE A 58 9.19 4.40 -6.45
N MET A 59 9.09 5.68 -6.03
CA MET A 59 9.20 6.82 -6.94
C MET A 59 10.63 7.01 -7.49
N THR A 60 11.65 6.58 -6.75
CA THR A 60 13.05 6.59 -7.21
C THR A 60 13.42 5.37 -8.05
N ASN A 61 12.48 4.47 -8.35
CA ASN A 61 12.77 3.26 -9.11
C ASN A 61 13.01 3.61 -10.59
N GLU A 62 14.21 3.30 -11.08
CA GLU A 62 14.62 3.58 -12.46
C GLU A 62 13.67 2.94 -13.49
N THR A 63 13.13 1.74 -13.23
CA THR A 63 12.18 1.06 -14.13
C THR A 63 10.84 1.79 -14.25
N LEU A 64 10.39 2.47 -13.19
CA LEU A 64 9.16 3.28 -13.23
C LEU A 64 9.42 4.64 -13.89
N LEU A 65 10.65 5.15 -13.79
CA LEU A 65 11.10 6.37 -14.46
C LEU A 65 11.25 6.19 -15.99
N ASP A 66 11.52 4.96 -16.44
CA ASP A 66 11.56 4.62 -17.87
C ASP A 66 10.21 4.81 -18.56
N VAL A 67 9.08 4.63 -17.86
CA VAL A 67 7.73 4.73 -18.47
C VAL A 67 7.42 6.16 -18.96
N PRO A 68 7.58 7.23 -18.16
CA PRO A 68 7.47 8.61 -18.65
C PRO A 68 8.45 8.96 -19.77
N LEU A 69 9.69 8.47 -19.69
CA LEU A 69 10.73 8.74 -20.69
C LEU A 69 10.40 8.09 -22.04
N PHE A 70 9.86 6.87 -22.02
CA PHE A 70 9.39 6.18 -23.20
C PHE A 70 8.24 6.94 -23.88
N VAL A 71 7.28 7.43 -23.09
CA VAL A 71 6.19 8.28 -23.59
C VAL A 71 6.76 9.57 -24.18
N PHE A 72 7.68 10.25 -23.50
CA PHE A 72 8.34 11.46 -24.01
C PHE A 72 9.04 11.26 -25.35
N MET A 73 9.80 10.18 -25.50
CA MET A 73 10.45 9.84 -26.76
C MET A 73 9.43 9.59 -27.87
N GLY A 74 8.32 8.91 -27.57
CA GLY A 74 7.24 8.67 -28.53
C GLY A 74 6.60 9.95 -29.05
N ILE A 75 6.31 10.91 -28.17
CA ILE A 75 5.67 12.19 -28.55
C ILE A 75 6.62 13.08 -29.38
N MET A 76 7.93 13.01 -29.12
CA MET A 76 8.93 13.81 -29.87
C MET A 76 9.24 13.27 -31.28
N LEU A 77 8.93 12.00 -31.53
CA LEU A 77 9.13 11.34 -32.83
C LEU A 77 7.86 11.34 -33.70
N GLU A 78 6.75 11.87 -33.17
CA GLU A 78 5.54 12.24 -33.91
C GLU A 78 5.67 13.67 -34.45
#